data_AF-A0A6G0HS77-F1
#
_entry.id   AF-A0A6G0HS77-F1
#
_cell.length_a   1.000
_cell.length_b   1.000
_cell.length_c   1.000
_cell.angle_alpha   90.00
_cell.angle_beta   90.00
_cell.angle_gamma   90.00
#
_symmetry.space_group_name_H-M   'P 1'
#
loop_
_entity.id
_entity.type
_entity.pdbx_description
1 polymer ?
#
loop_
_entity_poly.entity_id
_entity_poly.type
_entity_poly.pdbx_seq_one_letter_code
_entity_poly.pdbx_strand_id
1 'polypeptide(L)'
;MRRLWGPAQAHRLLKVTGMHRSGCQMQHKKAMEDNKPWALISELHGPKIQAMFVWNAFPEAEPALLGSLPSLKVVANGGVGIDHLDVPYINSLGVKVTNTPDVVTDATADMALGLLLASARKIVEGESVEDEQALGASYCENMDDLLKESDFVVLAVNLTLKPQA
;
A
#
# COMPACT_ATOMS: atom_id res chain seq x y z
N MET A 1 -26.25 17.48 -23.50
CA MET A 1 -24.88 17.70 -22.96
C MET A 1 -24.34 16.36 -22.52
N ARG A 2 -23.11 16.03 -22.94
CA ARG A 2 -22.57 14.66 -23.04
C ARG A 2 -22.02 14.15 -21.70
N ARG A 3 -22.24 12.86 -21.47
CA ARG A 3 -21.73 12.01 -20.38
C ARG A 3 -20.20 12.01 -20.37
N LEU A 4 -19.58 12.20 -19.20
CA LEU A 4 -18.11 12.16 -19.03
C LEU A 4 -17.62 11.05 -18.08
N TRP A 5 -18.48 10.15 -17.62
CA TRP A 5 -18.07 9.07 -16.73
C TRP A 5 -18.51 7.71 -17.30
N GLY A 6 -17.53 6.96 -17.83
CA GLY A 6 -17.62 5.52 -18.06
C GLY A 6 -17.13 4.75 -16.82
N PRO A 7 -17.33 3.42 -16.75
CA PRO A 7 -17.13 2.66 -15.52
C PRO A 7 -15.65 2.65 -15.15
N ALA A 8 -15.33 3.27 -14.01
CA ALA A 8 -14.06 3.07 -13.35
C ALA A 8 -14.24 1.98 -12.31
N GLN A 9 -13.52 0.86 -12.48
CA GLN A 9 -13.24 -0.09 -11.40
C GLN A 9 -12.43 0.65 -10.33
N ALA A 10 -13.14 1.35 -9.44
CA ALA A 10 -12.58 2.05 -8.31
C ALA A 10 -12.97 1.26 -7.07
N HIS A 11 -12.16 0.26 -6.74
CA HIS A 11 -12.32 -0.46 -5.50
C HIS A 11 -11.81 0.43 -4.35
N ARG A 12 -12.76 1.16 -3.75
CA ARG A 12 -12.81 1.59 -2.35
C ARG A 12 -11.77 2.63 -1.86
N LEU A 13 -12.22 3.83 -1.45
CA LEU A 13 -11.44 4.86 -0.73
C LEU A 13 -12.17 5.36 0.53
N LEU A 14 -11.45 5.50 1.65
CA LEU A 14 -11.90 6.17 2.88
C LEU A 14 -10.82 7.18 3.34
N LYS A 15 -11.22 8.38 3.76
CA LYS A 15 -10.32 9.43 4.25
C LYS A 15 -10.37 9.51 5.78
N VAL A 16 -9.23 9.23 6.43
CA VAL A 16 -9.01 9.40 7.87
C VAL A 16 -8.20 10.68 8.08
N THR A 17 -8.69 11.60 8.91
CA THR A 17 -7.94 12.79 9.36
C THR A 17 -7.68 12.71 10.86
N GLY A 18 -6.50 13.13 11.31
CA GLY A 18 -6.15 13.15 12.74
C GLY A 18 -5.33 11.95 13.24
N MET A 19 -4.82 11.08 12.36
CA MET A 19 -3.78 10.12 12.75
C MET A 19 -2.49 10.90 13.04
N HIS A 20 -2.19 11.12 14.32
CA HIS A 20 -0.87 11.58 14.73
C HIS A 20 0.12 10.45 14.47
N ARG A 21 0.63 10.38 13.23
CA ARG A 21 1.78 9.52 12.92
C ARG A 21 2.89 9.93 13.89
N SER A 22 3.45 8.97 14.61
CA SER A 22 4.66 9.18 15.40
C SER A 22 5.68 9.94 14.55
N GLY A 23 6.01 11.17 14.94
CA GLY A 23 6.81 12.09 14.11
C GLY A 23 8.14 11.52 13.64
N CYS A 24 8.68 10.53 14.36
CA CYS A 24 9.92 9.83 14.05
C CYS A 24 9.92 9.12 12.67
N GLN A 25 8.84 8.43 12.30
CA GLN A 25 8.77 7.73 11.00
C GLN A 25 8.64 8.70 9.82
N MET A 26 7.88 9.79 9.98
CA MET A 26 7.73 10.83 8.97
C MET A 26 9.03 11.61 8.75
N GLN A 27 9.76 11.90 9.82
CA GLN A 27 11.07 12.54 9.76
C GLN A 27 12.10 11.67 9.04
N HIS A 28 12.13 10.36 9.32
CA HIS A 28 13.04 9.43 8.63
C HIS A 28 12.72 9.29 7.14
N LYS A 29 11.44 9.17 6.77
CA LYS A 29 11.01 9.12 5.37
C LYS A 29 11.41 10.38 4.61
N LYS A 30 11.13 11.55 5.18
CA LYS A 30 11.49 12.83 4.60
C LYS A 30 13.02 12.97 4.43
N ALA A 31 13.80 12.56 5.42
CA ALA A 31 15.26 12.59 5.32
C ALA A 31 15.81 11.65 4.23
N MET A 32 15.17 10.50 4.00
CA MET A 32 15.52 9.56 2.92
C MET A 32 15.14 10.11 1.55
N GLU A 33 13.96 10.73 1.42
CA GLU A 33 13.51 11.42 0.20
C GLU A 33 14.43 12.60 -0.15
N ASP A 34 14.73 13.47 0.83
CA ASP A 34 15.49 14.70 0.62
C ASP A 34 16.96 14.42 0.26
N ASN A 35 17.57 13.37 0.82
CA ASN A 35 19.01 13.10 0.65
C ASN A 35 19.32 11.98 -0.35
N LYS A 36 18.33 11.21 -0.82
CA LYS A 36 18.45 10.05 -1.73
C LYS A 36 19.82 9.33 -1.62
N PRO A 37 20.20 8.80 -0.45
CA PRO A 37 21.55 8.27 -0.22
C PRO A 37 21.94 7.13 -1.16
N TRP A 38 20.95 6.43 -1.71
CA TRP A 38 21.13 5.40 -2.73
C TRP A 38 21.68 5.94 -4.06
N ALA A 39 21.47 7.21 -4.40
CA ALA A 39 22.01 7.80 -5.63
C ALA A 39 23.54 7.73 -5.63
N LEU A 40 24.18 8.22 -4.57
CA LEU A 40 25.64 8.17 -4.39
C LEU A 40 26.18 6.74 -4.33
N ILE A 41 25.47 5.84 -3.62
CA ILE A 41 25.87 4.43 -3.52
C ILE A 41 25.77 3.76 -4.89
N SER A 42 24.74 4.07 -5.68
CA SER A 42 24.56 3.51 -7.02
C SER A 42 25.60 4.02 -8.01
N GLU A 43 26.03 5.28 -7.90
CA GLU A 43 27.13 5.84 -8.71
C GLU A 43 28.47 5.14 -8.41
N LEU A 44 28.77 4.89 -7.13
CA LEU A 44 30.06 4.31 -6.72
C LEU A 44 30.11 2.78 -6.84
N HIS A 45 28.97 2.11 -6.67
CA HIS A 45 28.90 0.66 -6.51
C HIS A 45 27.87 -0.04 -7.39
N GLY A 46 27.19 0.68 -8.28
CA GLY A 46 26.15 0.15 -9.17
C GLY A 46 26.48 -1.18 -9.86
N PRO A 47 27.68 -1.37 -10.45
CA PRO A 47 28.07 -2.63 -11.08
C PRO A 47 28.18 -3.84 -10.12
N LYS A 48 28.21 -3.64 -8.80
CA LYS A 48 28.29 -4.71 -7.80
C LYS A 48 26.93 -5.07 -7.20
N ILE A 49 25.94 -4.18 -7.33
CA ILE A 49 24.62 -4.34 -6.72
C ILE A 49 23.79 -5.30 -7.57
N GLN A 50 23.35 -6.41 -6.95
CA GLN A 50 22.56 -7.44 -7.61
C GLN A 50 21.13 -7.54 -7.08
N ALA A 51 20.86 -6.93 -5.92
CA ALA A 51 19.55 -6.94 -5.29
C ALA A 51 19.24 -5.53 -4.77
N MET A 52 17.99 -5.11 -4.97
CA MET A 52 17.43 -3.91 -4.39
C MET A 52 16.28 -4.31 -3.47
N PHE A 53 16.30 -3.85 -2.23
CA PHE A 53 15.21 -4.02 -1.29
C PHE A 53 14.39 -2.74 -1.24
N VAL A 54 13.07 -2.87 -1.43
CA VAL A 54 12.11 -1.75 -1.41
C VAL A 54 11.20 -1.94 -0.20
N TRP A 55 11.10 -0.90 0.62
CA TRP A 55 10.18 -0.86 1.76
C TRP A 55 9.39 0.43 1.72
N ASN A 56 8.06 0.35 1.84
CA ASN A 56 7.19 1.52 1.84
C ASN A 56 7.39 2.42 0.59
N ALA A 57 7.65 1.80 -0.57
CA ALA A 57 8.00 2.44 -1.84
C ALA A 57 9.36 3.18 -1.88
N PHE A 58 10.30 2.85 -0.97
CA PHE A 58 11.66 3.41 -0.97
C PHE A 58 12.75 2.33 -0.99
N PRO A 59 13.84 2.53 -1.75
CA PRO A 59 13.99 3.57 -2.78
C PRO A 59 12.99 3.35 -3.92
N GLU A 60 12.59 4.43 -4.57
CA GLU A 60 11.69 4.33 -5.73
C GLU A 60 12.43 3.67 -6.89
N ALA A 61 11.80 2.68 -7.53
CA ALA A 61 12.37 1.95 -8.67
C ALA A 61 12.26 2.78 -9.97
N GLU A 62 12.73 4.03 -9.93
CA GLU A 62 12.70 4.96 -11.05
C GLU A 62 13.70 4.54 -12.15
N PRO A 63 13.41 4.79 -13.43
CA PRO A 63 14.30 4.43 -14.55
C PRO A 63 15.76 4.88 -14.37
N ALA A 64 15.98 6.05 -13.77
CA ALA A 64 17.33 6.58 -13.52
C ALA A 64 18.12 5.70 -12.54
N LEU A 65 17.49 5.26 -11.45
CA LEU A 65 18.12 4.36 -10.47
C LEU A 65 18.31 2.96 -11.03
N LEU A 66 17.31 2.43 -11.74
CA LEU A 66 17.45 1.12 -12.38
C LEU A 66 18.56 1.11 -13.43
N GLY A 67 18.70 2.21 -14.18
CA GLY A 67 19.78 2.41 -15.15
C GLY A 67 21.18 2.48 -14.53
N SER A 68 21.31 2.94 -13.27
CA SER A 68 22.61 2.97 -12.57
C SER A 68 23.02 1.62 -11.99
N LEU A 69 22.16 0.60 -12.05
CA LEU A 69 22.39 -0.73 -11.47
C LEU A 69 22.45 -1.82 -12.56
N PRO A 70 23.49 -1.85 -13.42
CA PRO A 70 23.54 -2.75 -14.58
C PRO A 70 23.66 -4.24 -14.24
N SER A 71 24.01 -4.58 -12.98
CA SER A 71 24.10 -5.96 -12.50
C SER A 71 22.91 -6.40 -11.65
N LEU A 72 21.86 -5.57 -11.58
CA LEU A 72 20.67 -5.86 -10.81
C LEU A 72 19.98 -7.13 -11.36
N LYS A 73 19.58 -8.01 -10.45
CA LYS A 73 18.90 -9.28 -10.78
C LYS A 73 17.53 -9.39 -10.14
N VAL A 74 17.34 -8.73 -8.99
CA VAL A 74 16.09 -8.81 -8.23
C VAL A 74 15.75 -7.49 -7.53
N VAL A 75 14.47 -7.12 -7.57
CA VAL A 75 13.83 -6.13 -6.70
C VAL A 75 12.93 -6.88 -5.72
N ALA A 76 13.27 -6.82 -4.43
CA ALA A 76 12.50 -7.44 -3.36
C ALA A 76 11.67 -6.38 -2.64
N ASN A 77 10.36 -6.40 -2.85
CA ASN A 77 9.40 -5.53 -2.17
C ASN A 77 8.99 -6.14 -0.82
N GLY A 78 9.27 -5.42 0.26
CA GLY A 78 8.74 -5.72 1.58
C GLY A 78 7.30 -5.24 1.71
N GLY A 79 6.36 -6.12 1.37
CA GLY A 79 4.94 -5.84 1.35
C GLY A 79 4.21 -6.63 0.26
N VAL A 80 2.90 -6.74 0.39
CA VAL A 80 2.05 -7.39 -0.63
C VAL A 80 1.88 -6.47 -1.85
N GLY A 81 1.57 -5.20 -1.61
CA GLY A 81 1.26 -4.21 -2.64
C GLY A 81 2.48 -3.84 -3.47
N ILE A 82 2.34 -3.95 -4.79
CA ILE A 82 3.39 -3.66 -5.79
C ILE A 82 2.97 -2.59 -6.80
N ASP A 83 1.85 -1.90 -6.54
CA ASP A 83 1.27 -0.92 -7.49
C ASP A 83 2.20 0.29 -7.78
N HIS A 84 3.16 0.53 -6.89
CA HIS A 84 4.20 1.55 -7.02
C HIS A 84 5.40 1.11 -7.87
N LEU A 85 5.43 -0.15 -8.33
CA LEU A 85 6.49 -0.70 -9.17
C LEU A 85 5.98 -0.87 -10.60
N ASP A 86 6.72 -0.33 -11.57
CA ASP A 86 6.52 -0.66 -12.98
C ASP A 86 7.13 -2.04 -13.26
N VAL A 87 6.42 -3.10 -12.86
CA VAL A 87 6.85 -4.49 -13.01
C VAL A 87 7.14 -4.85 -14.48
N PRO A 88 6.32 -4.45 -15.48
CA PRO A 88 6.67 -4.64 -16.88
C PRO A 88 8.01 -4.02 -17.28
N TYR A 89 8.26 -2.78 -16.88
CA TYR A 89 9.54 -2.11 -17.17
C TYR A 89 10.72 -2.81 -16.48
N ILE A 90 10.60 -3.12 -15.19
CA ILE A 90 11.66 -3.81 -14.43
C ILE A 90 11.98 -5.18 -15.05
N ASN A 91 10.96 -5.95 -15.43
CA ASN A 91 11.14 -7.24 -16.09
C ASN A 91 11.80 -7.09 -17.48
N SER A 92 11.54 -5.99 -18.21
CA SER A 92 12.17 -5.73 -19.51
C SER A 92 13.69 -5.55 -19.42
N LEU A 93 14.19 -5.15 -18.24
CA LEU A 93 15.63 -5.07 -17.92
C LEU A 93 16.23 -6.43 -17.53
N GLY A 94 15.45 -7.51 -17.54
CA GLY A 94 15.86 -8.84 -17.08
C GLY A 94 15.89 -8.99 -15.55
N VAL A 95 15.34 -8.03 -14.82
CA VAL A 95 15.31 -7.99 -13.35
C VAL A 95 14.01 -8.61 -12.86
N LYS A 96 14.08 -9.52 -11.89
CA LYS A 96 12.87 -10.14 -11.29
C LYS A 96 12.31 -9.25 -10.18
N VAL A 97 10.98 -9.24 -10.03
CA VAL A 97 10.31 -8.60 -8.89
C VAL A 97 9.74 -9.67 -7.96
N THR A 98 9.96 -9.53 -6.66
CA THR A 98 9.35 -10.37 -5.63
C THR A 98 8.66 -9.51 -4.60
N ASN A 99 7.61 -10.05 -3.99
CA ASN A 99 6.87 -9.41 -2.90
C ASN A 99 6.61 -10.44 -1.79
N THR A 100 5.85 -10.06 -0.77
CA THR A 100 5.55 -10.94 0.37
C THR A 100 4.05 -11.18 0.50
N PRO A 101 3.43 -11.98 -0.40
CA PRO A 101 2.02 -12.34 -0.27
C PRO A 101 1.78 -13.17 0.99
N ASP A 102 0.55 -13.14 1.49
CA ASP A 102 0.01 -13.98 2.56
C ASP A 102 0.60 -13.81 3.98
N VAL A 103 1.84 -13.33 4.13
CA VAL A 103 2.52 -13.23 5.44
C VAL A 103 1.98 -12.13 6.36
N VAL A 104 1.20 -11.19 5.82
CA VAL A 104 0.59 -10.08 6.58
C VAL A 104 -0.93 -10.17 6.65
N THR A 105 -1.53 -11.25 6.13
CA THR A 105 -3.00 -11.38 6.03
C THR A 105 -3.66 -11.33 7.39
N ASP A 106 -3.21 -12.17 8.33
CA ASP A 106 -3.79 -12.24 9.68
C ASP A 106 -3.57 -10.94 10.44
N ALA A 107 -2.34 -10.40 10.43
CA ALA A 107 -2.04 -9.13 11.08
C ALA A 107 -2.86 -7.95 10.50
N THR A 108 -3.13 -7.96 9.19
CA THR A 108 -3.97 -6.95 8.53
C THR A 108 -5.44 -7.12 8.93
N ALA A 109 -5.93 -8.35 9.02
CA ALA A 109 -7.28 -8.65 9.49
C ALA A 109 -7.48 -8.22 10.95
N ASP A 110 -6.52 -8.53 11.82
CA ASP A 110 -6.52 -8.12 13.24
C ASP A 110 -6.55 -6.60 13.38
N MET A 111 -5.73 -5.89 12.60
CA MET A 111 -5.76 -4.42 12.58
C MET A 111 -7.09 -3.88 12.06
N ALA A 112 -7.68 -4.50 11.04
CA ALA A 112 -8.97 -4.08 10.50
C ALA A 112 -10.09 -4.24 11.54
N LEU A 113 -10.13 -5.39 12.23
CA LEU A 113 -11.08 -5.62 13.31
C LEU A 113 -10.82 -4.68 14.50
N GLY A 114 -9.56 -4.48 14.87
CA GLY A 114 -9.17 -3.54 15.92
C GLY A 114 -9.60 -2.10 15.63
N LEU A 115 -9.42 -1.63 14.39
CA LEU A 115 -9.87 -0.30 13.96
C LEU A 115 -11.40 -0.19 13.91
N LEU A 116 -12.09 -1.25 13.46
CA LEU A 116 -13.55 -1.31 13.45
C LEU A 116 -14.10 -1.19 14.87
N LEU A 117 -13.59 -2.01 15.80
CA LEU A 117 -13.97 -1.99 17.22
C LEU A 117 -13.62 -0.65 17.87
N ALA A 118 -12.41 -0.13 17.63
CA ALA A 118 -11.98 1.16 18.15
C ALA A 118 -12.88 2.31 17.68
N SER A 119 -13.35 2.28 16.43
CA SER A 119 -14.29 3.26 15.89
C SER A 119 -15.70 3.08 16.44
N ALA A 120 -16.26 1.87 16.39
CA ALA A 120 -17.64 1.58 16.79
C ALA A 120 -17.86 1.86 18.28
N ARG A 121 -16.87 1.50 19.10
CA ARG A 121 -16.92 1.64 20.56
C ARG A 121 -16.26 2.92 21.06
N LYS A 122 -15.77 3.75 20.13
CA LYS A 122 -15.00 4.96 20.43
C LYS A 122 -13.91 4.69 21.48
N ILE A 123 -13.20 3.56 21.37
CA ILE A 123 -12.20 3.12 22.37
C ILE A 123 -11.12 4.20 22.59
N VAL A 124 -10.82 4.99 21.55
CA VAL A 124 -9.87 6.11 21.62
C VAL A 124 -10.45 7.34 22.34
N GLU A 125 -11.77 7.48 22.43
CA GLU A 125 -12.48 8.59 23.08
C GLU A 125 -13.19 8.21 24.40
N GLY A 126 -13.33 6.92 24.72
CA GLY A 126 -14.09 6.43 25.87
C GLY A 126 -13.69 5.01 26.30
N GLU A 127 -12.99 4.91 27.43
CA GLU A 127 -12.99 3.69 28.24
C GLU A 127 -14.37 3.54 28.91
N SER A 128 -15.32 2.84 28.29
CA SER A 128 -16.39 2.13 29.01
C SER A 128 -17.02 1.03 28.15
N VAL A 129 -17.09 -0.17 28.73
CA VAL A 129 -17.45 -1.45 28.12
C VAL A 129 -18.96 -1.70 28.26
N GLU A 130 -19.68 -1.96 27.18
CA GLU A 130 -20.78 -2.94 27.14
C GLU A 130 -21.13 -3.36 25.69
N ASP A 131 -20.98 -4.67 25.48
CA ASP A 131 -21.71 -5.59 24.60
C ASP A 131 -21.51 -5.62 23.08
N GLU A 132 -21.27 -6.84 22.61
CA GLU A 132 -20.98 -7.26 21.23
C GLU A 132 -21.84 -8.49 20.91
N GLN A 133 -22.48 -8.53 19.74
CA GLN A 133 -23.20 -9.71 19.25
C GLN A 133 -23.02 -9.95 17.74
N ALA A 134 -22.62 -11.20 17.46
CA ALA A 134 -22.83 -12.07 16.30
C ALA A 134 -22.64 -11.49 14.88
N LEU A 135 -21.48 -11.81 14.26
CA LEU A 135 -21.21 -11.54 12.85
C LEU A 135 -21.77 -12.66 11.94
N GLY A 136 -22.84 -12.36 11.23
CA GLY A 136 -23.29 -13.09 10.04
C GLY A 136 -22.74 -12.42 8.78
N ALA A 137 -21.65 -12.96 8.21
CA ALA A 137 -21.07 -12.44 6.98
C ALA A 137 -21.89 -12.89 5.75
N SER A 138 -22.35 -11.94 4.94
CA SER A 138 -23.01 -12.17 3.65
C SER A 138 -22.18 -11.58 2.51
N TYR A 139 -22.26 -12.19 1.32
CA TYR A 139 -21.58 -11.70 0.12
C TYR A 139 -22.53 -10.82 -0.69
N CYS A 140 -22.09 -9.61 -1.07
CA CYS A 140 -22.82 -8.69 -1.93
C CYS A 140 -22.20 -8.68 -3.34
N GLU A 141 -23.03 -8.77 -4.39
CA GLU A 141 -22.55 -8.79 -5.78
C GLU A 141 -22.04 -7.42 -6.28
N ASN A 142 -22.51 -6.33 -5.67
CA ASN A 142 -22.14 -4.98 -6.08
C ASN A 142 -21.92 -4.05 -4.87
N MET A 143 -21.20 -2.95 -5.10
CA MET A 143 -20.82 -2.00 -4.05
C MET A 143 -22.03 -1.22 -3.50
N ASP A 144 -23.02 -0.94 -4.35
CA ASP A 144 -24.16 -0.10 -3.97
C ASP A 144 -25.04 -0.80 -2.94
N ASP A 145 -25.22 -2.10 -3.07
CA ASP A 145 -26.00 -2.90 -2.13
C ASP A 145 -25.22 -3.11 -0.81
N LEU A 146 -23.90 -3.35 -0.90
CA LEU A 146 -23.03 -3.38 0.29
C LEU A 146 -23.12 -2.08 1.09
N LEU A 147 -23.11 -0.92 0.42
CA LEU A 147 -23.16 0.39 1.08
C LEU A 147 -24.53 0.70 1.70
N LYS A 148 -25.63 0.18 1.13
CA LYS A 148 -26.97 0.36 1.70
C LYS A 148 -27.22 -0.51 2.93
N GLU A 149 -26.62 -1.71 2.95
CA GLU A 149 -26.87 -2.72 3.98
C GLU A 149 -25.85 -2.68 5.13
N SER A 150 -24.76 -1.91 5.01
CA SER A 150 -23.69 -1.88 6.01
C SER A 150 -23.66 -0.58 6.81
N ASP A 151 -23.61 -0.70 8.14
CA ASP A 151 -23.31 0.43 9.03
C ASP A 151 -21.82 0.83 8.97
N PHE A 152 -20.93 -0.14 8.68
CA PHE A 152 -19.49 0.06 8.55
C PHE A 152 -18.92 -0.74 7.38
N VAL A 153 -17.90 -0.21 6.71
CA VAL A 153 -17.23 -0.87 5.57
C VAL A 153 -15.72 -0.87 5.74
N VAL A 154 -15.11 -2.06 5.66
CA VAL A 154 -13.65 -2.26 5.63
C VAL A 154 -13.19 -2.47 4.19
N LEU A 155 -12.09 -1.81 3.80
CA LEU A 155 -11.53 -1.88 2.44
C LEU A 155 -10.23 -2.70 2.47
N ALA A 156 -10.27 -3.90 1.91
CA ALA A 156 -9.10 -4.76 1.76
C ALA A 156 -8.94 -5.12 0.28
N VAL A 157 -8.23 -4.28 -0.46
CA VAL A 157 -8.07 -4.39 -1.91
C VAL A 157 -6.67 -3.97 -2.33
N ASN A 158 -6.21 -4.46 -3.49
CA ASN A 158 -5.01 -3.96 -4.13
C ASN A 158 -5.31 -2.63 -4.86
N LEU A 159 -4.33 -1.71 -4.89
CA LEU A 159 -4.54 -0.34 -5.39
C LEU A 159 -4.05 -0.19 -6.83
N THR A 160 -4.84 -0.60 -7.81
CA THR A 160 -4.43 -0.38 -9.21
C THR A 160 -4.59 1.08 -9.63
N LEU A 161 -3.50 1.75 -10.01
CA LEU A 161 -3.56 3.06 -10.65
C LEU A 161 -4.14 2.92 -12.07
N LYS A 162 -5.18 3.71 -12.39
CA LYS A 162 -5.62 3.83 -13.79
C LYS A 162 -4.56 4.60 -14.59
N PRO A 163 -4.17 4.15 -15.79
CA PRO A 163 -3.38 4.96 -16.71
C PRO A 163 -4.15 6.25 -17.00
N GLN A 164 -3.50 7.41 -16.88
CA GLN A 164 -4.08 8.65 -17.38
C GLN A 164 -3.98 8.60 -18.91
N ALA A 165 -5.13 8.64 -19.58
CA ALA A 165 -5.27 8.73 -21.03
C ALA A 165 -5.01 10.16 -21.51
#